data_AF-A0AAV9SMN4-F1
#
_entry.id   AF-A0AAV9SMN4-F1
#
_cell.length_a   1.000
_cell.length_b   1.000
_cell.length_c   1.000
_cell.angle_alpha   90.00
_cell.angle_beta   90.00
_cell.angle_gamma   90.00
#
_symmetry.space_group_name_H-M   'P 1'
#
loop_
_entity.id
_entity.type
_entity.pdbx_description
1 polymer ?
#
loop_
_entity_poly.entity_id
_entity_poly.type
_entity_poly.pdbx_seq_one_letter_code
_entity_poly.pdbx_strand_id
1 'polypeptide(L)'
;MGEWDLLGRLLEKVQSHSTVIGKVWLTVLFVFRIMVLRTAAEKVWGDEQSDFICNTQQPGCENVCYDLAFPISHVRFWVLQVIALATPKLLYLGHVLHVIHVEKKIKERMQNHAELDNKTCLFLRRTFKVPKYTKSSGKISIRGRLLRSYVLHLIAKIVLEVLFIVGQYFLYGFTLETRYVCSRFPCPHKVDCFLSRPTEKSIIIWFMLVAAIISLALSIAELLYLFVKAVKECVARRQDYTVTPVTPPRSEKKAFQKQGEVIQNYINLDLELQGRKLGMNGIAGGVGDRAVDVTTENSIGEIQI
;
A
#
# COMPACT_ATOMS: atom_id res chain seq x y z
N MET A 1 -11.64 -21.49 -2.04
CA MET A 1 -10.31 -21.73 -1.41
C MET A 1 -9.13 -21.11 -2.20
N GLY A 2 -9.26 -20.71 -3.47
CA GLY A 2 -8.14 -20.20 -4.28
C GLY A 2 -7.69 -18.74 -4.08
N GLU A 3 -8.47 -17.89 -3.42
CA GLU A 3 -8.14 -16.47 -3.23
C GLU A 3 -7.08 -16.24 -2.13
N TRP A 4 -7.11 -17.06 -1.07
CA TRP A 4 -6.13 -17.02 0.02
C TRP A 4 -4.77 -17.59 -0.40
N ASP A 5 -4.74 -18.58 -1.30
CA ASP A 5 -3.51 -19.14 -1.87
C ASP A 5 -2.83 -18.11 -2.82
N LEU A 6 -3.61 -17.36 -3.59
CA LEU A 6 -3.12 -16.25 -4.42
C LEU A 6 -2.56 -15.11 -3.57
N LEU A 7 -3.29 -14.72 -2.51
CA LEU A 7 -2.84 -13.69 -1.57
C LEU A 7 -1.56 -14.14 -0.85
N GLY A 8 -1.48 -15.41 -0.43
CA GLY A 8 -0.31 -16.03 0.19
C GLY A 8 0.91 -16.04 -0.74
N ARG A 9 0.75 -16.52 -1.98
CA ARG A 9 1.81 -16.51 -3.00
C ARG A 9 2.27 -15.10 -3.36
N LEU A 10 1.38 -14.11 -3.33
CA LEU A 10 1.72 -12.70 -3.58
C LEU A 10 2.43 -12.07 -2.38
N LEU A 11 2.02 -12.38 -1.15
CA LEU A 11 2.68 -11.95 0.09
C LEU A 11 4.12 -12.46 0.13
N GLU A 12 4.30 -13.74 -0.19
CA GLU A 12 5.60 -14.43 -0.25
C GLU A 12 6.52 -13.82 -1.33
N LYS A 13 5.95 -13.47 -2.49
CA LYS A 13 6.66 -12.80 -3.59
C LYS A 13 7.12 -11.39 -3.23
N VAL A 14 6.28 -10.62 -2.52
CA VAL A 14 6.57 -9.26 -2.06
C VAL A 14 7.61 -9.25 -0.92
N GLN A 15 7.71 -10.35 -0.17
CA GLN A 15 8.65 -10.51 0.95
C GLN A 15 10.09 -10.83 0.50
N SER A 16 10.28 -11.33 -0.72
CA SER A 16 11.56 -11.90 -1.20
C SER A 16 12.74 -10.92 -1.43
N HIS A 17 12.56 -9.60 -1.26
CA HIS A 17 13.52 -8.63 -1.84
C HIS A 17 14.03 -7.44 -0.99
N SER A 18 13.82 -7.40 0.33
CA SER A 18 14.65 -6.57 1.23
C SER A 18 14.84 -7.28 2.56
N THR A 19 16.07 -7.21 3.09
CA THR A 19 16.53 -7.78 4.37
C THR A 19 15.53 -8.76 4.96
N VAL A 20 15.54 -10.00 4.44
CA VAL A 20 14.55 -11.05 4.78
C VAL A 20 14.37 -11.15 6.30
N ILE A 21 15.47 -11.00 7.04
CA ILE A 21 15.51 -10.87 8.49
C ILE A 21 14.65 -9.71 9.02
N GLY A 22 14.87 -8.46 8.63
CA GLY A 22 14.11 -7.31 9.12
C GLY A 22 12.60 -7.44 8.87
N LYS A 23 12.19 -7.92 7.69
CA LYS A 23 10.76 -8.10 7.34
C LYS A 23 10.08 -9.22 8.11
N VAL A 24 10.79 -10.33 8.32
CA VAL A 24 10.28 -11.46 9.11
C VAL A 24 10.12 -11.01 10.56
N TRP A 25 11.16 -10.41 11.16
CA TRP A 25 11.11 -9.92 12.54
C TRP A 25 10.04 -8.85 12.75
N LEU A 26 9.88 -7.91 11.83
CA LEU A 26 8.80 -6.92 11.89
C LEU A 26 7.40 -7.56 11.85
N THR A 27 7.24 -8.63 11.08
CA THR A 27 5.95 -9.34 10.99
C THR A 27 5.70 -10.18 12.24
N VAL A 28 6.72 -10.88 12.75
CA VAL A 28 6.65 -11.63 14.01
C VAL A 28 6.31 -10.71 15.17
N LEU A 29 7.00 -9.58 15.33
CA LEU A 29 6.72 -8.60 16.38
C LEU A 29 5.30 -8.02 16.27
N PHE A 30 4.81 -7.81 15.04
CA PHE A 30 3.45 -7.32 14.82
C PHE A 30 2.38 -8.36 15.21
N VAL A 31 2.53 -9.61 14.78
CA VAL A 31 1.62 -10.72 15.16
C VAL A 31 1.64 -10.91 16.67
N PHE A 32 2.83 -10.83 17.24
CA PHE A 32 3.03 -10.98 18.65
C PHE A 32 2.35 -9.88 19.48
N ARG A 33 2.37 -8.62 19.03
CA ARG A 33 1.55 -7.56 19.63
C ARG A 33 0.07 -7.89 19.61
N ILE A 34 -0.46 -8.37 18.48
CA ILE A 34 -1.88 -8.73 18.37
C ILE A 34 -2.22 -9.86 19.36
N MET A 35 -1.35 -10.86 19.48
CA MET A 35 -1.51 -11.95 20.44
C MET A 35 -1.59 -11.41 21.87
N VAL A 36 -0.63 -10.59 22.30
CA VAL A 36 -0.61 -10.00 23.64
C VAL A 36 -1.86 -9.17 23.89
N LEU A 37 -2.25 -8.33 22.93
CA LEU A 37 -3.42 -7.48 23.02
C LEU A 37 -4.68 -8.33 23.24
N ARG A 38 -4.84 -9.41 22.49
CA ARG A 38 -5.98 -10.33 22.62
C ARG A 38 -6.00 -11.03 23.98
N THR A 39 -4.85 -11.50 24.47
CA THR A 39 -4.79 -12.21 25.75
C THR A 39 -4.93 -11.28 26.96
N ALA A 40 -4.41 -10.07 26.86
CA ALA A 40 -4.36 -9.11 27.95
C ALA A 40 -5.65 -8.29 28.07
N ALA A 41 -6.33 -7.99 26.96
CA ALA A 41 -7.53 -7.18 26.93
C ALA A 41 -8.60 -7.65 27.91
N GLU A 42 -8.91 -8.95 27.88
CA GLU A 42 -9.96 -9.51 28.73
C GLU A 42 -9.42 -9.88 30.13
N LYS A 43 -8.20 -10.42 30.23
CA LYS A 43 -7.70 -10.98 31.49
C LYS A 43 -7.15 -9.95 32.48
N VAL A 44 -6.59 -8.85 31.97
CA VAL A 44 -5.84 -7.88 32.79
C VAL A 44 -6.53 -6.52 32.84
N TRP A 45 -7.28 -6.18 31.79
CA TRP A 45 -8.03 -4.94 31.68
C TRP A 45 -9.56 -5.15 31.71
N GLY A 46 -10.04 -6.39 31.82
CA GLY A 46 -11.49 -6.67 31.86
C GLY A 46 -12.18 -6.17 33.13
N ASP A 47 -11.46 -6.17 34.25
CA ASP A 47 -11.87 -5.71 35.58
C ASP A 47 -11.36 -4.28 35.89
N GLU A 48 -10.89 -3.53 34.88
CA GLU A 48 -10.22 -2.24 35.10
C GLU A 48 -11.11 -1.19 35.78
N GLN A 49 -12.40 -1.19 35.47
CA GLN A 49 -13.38 -0.24 36.02
C GLN A 49 -14.09 -0.80 37.26
N SER A 50 -14.35 -2.10 37.33
CA SER A 50 -15.04 -2.71 38.49
C SER A 50 -14.18 -2.73 39.74
N ASP A 51 -12.86 -2.86 39.57
CA ASP A 51 -11.90 -3.00 40.67
C ASP A 51 -11.12 -1.69 40.92
N PHE A 52 -11.60 -0.57 40.38
CA PHE A 52 -11.05 0.75 40.65
C PHE A 52 -11.73 1.35 41.87
N ILE A 53 -11.13 1.21 43.05
CA ILE A 53 -11.80 1.55 44.32
C ILE A 53 -11.27 2.89 44.84
N CYS A 54 -12.18 3.83 45.14
CA CYS A 54 -11.85 5.09 45.81
C CYS A 54 -12.26 5.05 47.30
N ASN A 55 -11.43 5.62 48.18
CA ASN A 55 -11.72 5.74 49.61
C ASN A 55 -12.73 6.86 49.89
N THR A 56 -13.99 6.64 49.50
CA THR A 56 -15.10 7.58 49.65
C THR A 56 -16.44 6.86 49.60
N GLN A 57 -17.43 7.40 50.31
CA GLN A 57 -18.83 6.93 50.24
C GLN A 57 -19.68 7.78 49.28
N GLN A 58 -19.06 8.76 48.60
CA GLN A 58 -19.77 9.69 47.73
C GLN A 58 -20.13 9.01 46.40
N PRO A 59 -21.43 8.92 46.05
CA PRO A 59 -21.84 8.31 44.79
C PRO A 59 -21.32 9.11 43.59
N GLY A 60 -20.83 8.39 42.58
CA GLY A 60 -20.33 8.96 41.33
C GLY A 60 -18.90 9.49 41.38
N CYS A 61 -18.27 9.60 42.56
CA CYS A 61 -16.86 10.04 42.68
C CYS A 61 -15.91 9.04 42.00
N GLU A 62 -16.12 7.74 42.19
CA GLU A 62 -15.33 6.68 41.55
C GLU A 62 -15.36 6.78 40.02
N ASN A 63 -16.55 6.92 39.43
CA ASN A 63 -16.73 7.04 37.97
C ASN A 63 -15.96 8.22 37.38
N VAL A 64 -16.03 9.41 38.00
CA VAL A 64 -15.36 10.61 37.47
C VAL A 64 -13.85 10.56 37.67
N CYS A 65 -13.38 9.89 38.72
CA CYS A 65 -11.96 9.71 39.00
C CYS A 65 -11.34 8.67 38.08
N TYR A 66 -12.06 7.59 37.79
CA TYR A 66 -11.67 6.61 36.78
C TYR A 66 -11.51 7.26 35.40
N ASP A 67 -12.50 8.03 34.96
CA ASP A 67 -12.46 8.77 33.69
C ASP A 67 -11.29 9.76 33.61
N LEU A 68 -10.93 10.41 34.73
CA LEU A 68 -9.80 11.34 34.79
C LEU A 68 -8.45 10.62 34.78
N ALA A 69 -8.35 9.48 35.48
CA ALA A 69 -7.14 8.67 35.52
C ALA A 69 -6.87 7.97 34.17
N PHE A 70 -7.94 7.51 33.50
CA PHE A 70 -7.88 6.73 32.28
C PHE A 70 -8.86 7.25 31.23
N PRO A 71 -8.57 8.40 30.59
CA PRO A 71 -9.46 8.98 29.57
C PRO A 71 -9.65 8.05 28.36
N ILE A 72 -8.63 7.23 28.07
CA ILE A 72 -8.71 6.09 27.19
C ILE A 72 -8.02 4.93 27.89
N SER A 73 -8.53 3.70 27.74
CA SER A 73 -7.85 2.53 28.29
C SER A 73 -6.66 2.12 27.42
N HIS A 74 -5.65 1.53 28.04
CA HIS A 74 -4.41 1.11 27.38
C HIS A 74 -4.69 0.15 26.20
N VAL A 75 -5.64 -0.77 26.39
CA VAL A 75 -6.06 -1.73 25.37
C VAL A 75 -6.60 -1.00 24.14
N ARG A 76 -7.50 -0.03 24.33
CA ARG A 76 -8.08 0.76 23.22
C ARG A 76 -7.00 1.56 22.50
N PHE A 77 -6.08 2.16 23.25
CA PHE A 77 -4.93 2.87 22.69
C PHE A 77 -4.07 1.95 21.81
N TRP A 78 -3.75 0.74 22.28
CA TRP A 78 -2.98 -0.24 21.49
C TRP A 78 -3.73 -0.77 20.27
N VAL A 79 -5.07 -0.92 20.35
CA VAL A 79 -5.86 -1.29 19.17
C VAL A 79 -5.73 -0.22 18.09
N LEU A 80 -5.87 1.05 18.46
CA LEU A 80 -5.67 2.18 17.53
C LEU A 80 -4.24 2.19 16.98
N GLN A 81 -3.24 1.92 17.81
CA GLN A 81 -1.85 1.79 17.37
C GLN A 81 -1.67 0.69 16.33
N VAL A 82 -2.22 -0.52 16.55
CA VAL A 82 -2.11 -1.65 15.62
C VAL A 82 -2.78 -1.32 14.29
N ILE A 83 -3.99 -0.74 14.31
CA ILE A 83 -4.71 -0.35 13.10
C ILE A 83 -3.94 0.72 12.32
N ALA A 84 -3.46 1.76 13.01
CA ALA A 84 -2.70 2.83 12.40
C ALA A 84 -1.38 2.31 11.79
N LEU A 85 -0.66 1.41 12.46
CA LEU A 85 0.57 0.82 11.94
C LEU A 85 0.34 -0.19 10.80
N ALA A 86 -0.80 -0.88 10.78
CA ALA A 86 -1.17 -1.77 9.68
C ALA A 86 -1.51 -0.99 8.40
N THR A 87 -2.14 0.17 8.54
CA THR A 87 -2.71 0.94 7.42
C THR A 87 -1.69 1.27 6.32
N PRO A 88 -0.51 1.86 6.58
CA PRO A 88 0.49 2.12 5.54
C PRO A 88 0.96 0.86 4.81
N LYS A 89 1.12 -0.26 5.52
CA LYS A 89 1.53 -1.54 4.94
C LYS A 89 0.46 -2.10 4.01
N LEU A 90 -0.82 -2.03 4.40
CA LEU A 90 -1.95 -2.46 3.58
C LEU A 90 -2.12 -1.58 2.34
N LEU A 91 -2.00 -0.26 2.49
CA LEU A 91 -2.03 0.67 1.35
C LEU A 91 -0.89 0.40 0.36
N TYR A 92 0.32 0.15 0.85
CA TYR A 92 1.45 -0.23 -0.01
C TYR A 92 1.18 -1.56 -0.71
N LEU A 93 0.69 -2.58 -0.01
CA LEU A 93 0.35 -3.87 -0.61
C LEU A 93 -0.75 -3.73 -1.67
N GLY A 94 -1.80 -2.97 -1.38
CA GLY A 94 -2.87 -2.66 -2.33
C GLY A 94 -2.33 -1.96 -3.58
N HIS A 95 -1.42 -0.99 -3.44
CA HIS A 95 -0.76 -0.35 -4.57
C HIS A 95 0.09 -1.33 -5.39
N VAL A 96 0.86 -2.22 -4.75
CA VAL A 96 1.64 -3.27 -5.42
C VAL A 96 0.72 -4.20 -6.21
N LEU A 97 -0.36 -4.68 -5.59
CA LEU A 97 -1.34 -5.57 -6.22
C LEU A 97 -2.03 -4.90 -7.41
N HIS A 98 -2.44 -3.65 -7.26
CA HIS A 98 -3.03 -2.86 -8.34
C HIS A 98 -2.07 -2.73 -9.53
N VAL A 99 -0.81 -2.38 -9.27
CA VAL A 99 0.21 -2.26 -10.33
C VAL A 99 0.41 -3.60 -11.07
N ILE A 100 0.52 -4.71 -10.33
CA ILE A 100 0.68 -6.06 -10.91
C ILE A 100 -0.55 -6.44 -11.75
N HIS A 101 -1.76 -6.13 -11.27
CA HIS A 101 -3.00 -6.41 -11.99
C HIS A 101 -3.07 -5.64 -13.32
N VAL A 102 -2.72 -4.35 -13.31
CA VAL A 102 -2.67 -3.52 -14.52
C VAL A 102 -1.61 -4.04 -15.50
N GLU A 103 -0.42 -4.42 -15.02
CA GLU A 103 0.61 -5.04 -15.86
C GLU A 103 0.10 -6.31 -16.56
N LYS A 104 -0.59 -7.19 -15.82
CA LYS A 104 -1.13 -8.44 -16.37
C LYS A 104 -2.16 -8.17 -17.48
N LYS A 105 -3.09 -7.24 -17.23
CA LYS A 105 -4.12 -6.84 -18.20
C LYS A 105 -3.54 -6.23 -19.47
N ILE A 106 -2.48 -5.42 -19.36
CA ILE A 106 -1.77 -4.86 -20.52
C ILE A 106 -1.06 -5.96 -21.30
N LYS A 107 -0.42 -6.92 -20.61
CA LYS A 107 0.28 -8.04 -21.26
C LYS A 107 -0.66 -8.95 -22.04
N GLU A 108 -1.85 -9.24 -21.50
CA GLU A 108 -2.90 -10.01 -22.18
C GLU A 108 -3.36 -9.29 -23.47
N ARG A 109 -3.60 -7.97 -23.40
CA ARG A 109 -3.94 -7.17 -24.59
C ARG A 109 -2.82 -7.17 -25.63
N MET A 110 -1.56 -7.07 -25.21
CA MET A 110 -0.41 -7.12 -26.12
C MET A 110 -0.27 -8.48 -26.80
N GLN A 111 -0.60 -9.59 -26.13
CA GLN A 111 -0.59 -10.92 -26.75
C GLN A 111 -1.71 -11.05 -27.79
N ASN A 112 -2.93 -10.62 -27.47
CA ASN A 112 -4.06 -10.68 -28.40
C ASN A 112 -3.84 -9.80 -29.66
N HIS A 113 -3.13 -8.67 -29.53
CA HIS A 113 -2.77 -7.81 -30.67
C HIS A 113 -1.48 -8.22 -31.40
N ALA A 114 -0.66 -9.12 -30.84
CA ALA A 114 0.56 -9.60 -31.48
C ALA A 114 0.28 -10.66 -32.57
N GLU A 115 -0.91 -11.24 -32.61
CA GLU A 115 -1.31 -12.25 -33.58
C GLU A 115 -1.74 -11.63 -34.94
N LEU A 116 -1.96 -10.31 -35.02
CA LEU A 116 -2.49 -9.63 -36.22
C LEU A 116 -1.46 -8.82 -37.03
N ASP A 117 -0.34 -8.34 -36.45
CA ASP A 117 0.76 -7.74 -37.22
C ASP A 117 2.11 -7.75 -36.47
N ASN A 118 3.09 -8.45 -37.04
CA ASN A 118 4.45 -8.62 -36.48
C ASN A 118 5.22 -7.28 -36.42
N LYS A 119 4.87 -6.31 -37.28
CA LYS A 119 5.57 -5.02 -37.40
C LYS A 119 5.06 -3.98 -36.38
N THR A 120 3.75 -3.91 -36.18
CA THR A 120 3.10 -3.02 -35.19
C THR A 120 3.44 -3.42 -33.75
N CYS A 121 3.61 -4.72 -33.47
CA CYS A 121 4.01 -5.23 -32.16
C CYS A 121 5.42 -4.77 -31.73
N LEU A 122 6.36 -4.69 -32.68
CA LEU A 122 7.73 -4.20 -32.42
C LEU A 122 7.76 -2.69 -32.13
N PHE A 123 6.87 -1.92 -32.77
CA PHE A 123 6.74 -0.49 -32.56
C PHE A 123 6.04 -0.14 -31.24
N LEU A 124 4.96 -0.85 -30.89
CA LEU A 124 4.28 -0.74 -29.59
C LEU A 124 5.20 -1.10 -28.42
N ARG A 125 6.05 -2.11 -28.58
CA ARG A 125 7.07 -2.49 -27.59
C ARG A 125 8.14 -1.41 -27.37
N ARG A 126 8.40 -0.56 -28.38
CA ARG A 126 9.41 0.51 -28.34
C ARG A 126 8.83 1.83 -27.83
N THR A 127 7.54 2.09 -28.08
CA THR A 127 6.81 3.31 -27.67
C THR A 127 6.18 3.17 -26.30
N PHE A 128 5.56 2.03 -25.99
CA PHE A 128 5.03 1.72 -24.67
C PHE A 128 6.11 1.02 -23.85
N LYS A 129 6.96 1.80 -23.20
CA LYS A 129 7.94 1.29 -22.22
C LYS A 129 7.17 0.90 -20.94
N VAL A 130 6.38 -0.19 -20.99
CA VAL A 130 5.70 -0.72 -19.80
C VAL A 130 6.81 -1.06 -18.80
N PRO A 131 6.84 -0.41 -17.62
CA PRO A 131 7.88 -0.69 -16.64
C PRO A 131 7.70 -2.15 -16.20
N LYS A 132 8.60 -3.05 -16.62
CA LYS A 132 8.59 -4.45 -16.17
C LYS A 132 8.98 -4.51 -14.70
N TYR A 133 8.01 -4.59 -13.80
CA TYR A 133 8.28 -4.84 -12.38
C TYR A 133 8.54 -6.33 -12.09
N THR A 134 8.04 -7.24 -12.94
CA THR A 134 8.26 -8.69 -12.87
C THR A 134 9.29 -9.16 -13.90
N LYS A 135 10.42 -9.73 -13.46
CA LYS A 135 11.38 -10.45 -14.35
C LYS A 135 10.78 -11.78 -14.82
N SER A 136 11.26 -12.35 -15.93
CA SER A 136 10.78 -13.67 -16.44
C SER A 136 10.98 -14.83 -15.44
N SER A 137 11.82 -14.65 -14.42
CA SER A 137 12.00 -15.55 -13.29
C SER A 137 10.90 -15.44 -12.21
N GLY A 138 9.89 -14.60 -12.40
CA GLY A 138 8.83 -14.35 -11.40
C GLY A 138 9.26 -13.39 -10.28
N LYS A 139 10.40 -12.71 -10.41
CA LYS A 139 10.97 -11.87 -9.34
C LYS A 139 10.51 -10.42 -9.45
N ILE A 140 9.99 -9.83 -8.37
CA ILE A 140 9.56 -8.43 -8.30
C ILE A 140 10.77 -7.54 -8.04
N SER A 141 11.17 -6.70 -9.00
CA SER A 141 12.24 -5.71 -8.79
C SER A 141 11.63 -4.38 -8.33
N ILE A 142 11.93 -3.98 -7.10
CA ILE A 142 11.53 -2.68 -6.56
C ILE A 142 12.34 -1.60 -7.29
N ARG A 143 11.72 -0.90 -8.26
CA ARG A 143 12.36 0.16 -9.04
C ARG A 143 11.39 1.33 -9.28
N GLY A 144 11.91 2.56 -9.34
CA GLY A 144 11.14 3.75 -9.71
C GLY A 144 9.95 4.05 -8.79
N ARG A 145 8.74 4.07 -9.34
CA ARG A 145 7.50 4.42 -8.61
C ARG A 145 7.20 3.49 -7.44
N LEU A 146 7.53 2.20 -7.56
CA LEU A 146 7.30 1.20 -6.51
C LEU A 146 8.23 1.42 -5.30
N LEU A 147 9.47 1.83 -5.55
CA LEU A 147 10.43 2.19 -4.50
C LEU A 147 9.97 3.44 -3.75
N ARG A 148 9.42 4.43 -4.46
CA ARG A 148 8.86 5.63 -3.81
C ARG A 148 7.69 5.30 -2.90
N SER A 149 6.73 4.49 -3.35
CA SER A 149 5.64 4.02 -2.48
C SER A 149 6.15 3.17 -1.31
N TYR A 150 7.24 2.42 -1.51
CA TYR A 150 7.91 1.68 -0.44
C TYR A 150 8.47 2.61 0.64
N VAL A 151 9.25 3.60 0.24
CA VAL A 151 9.86 4.55 1.17
C VAL A 151 8.78 5.37 1.90
N LEU A 152 7.74 5.81 1.20
CA LEU A 152 6.64 6.56 1.80
C LEU A 152 5.89 5.76 2.88
N HIS A 153 5.57 4.48 2.64
CA HIS A 153 4.90 3.69 3.68
C HIS A 153 5.82 3.45 4.89
N LEU A 154 7.12 3.28 4.67
CA LEU A 154 8.10 3.06 5.74
C LEU A 154 8.27 4.32 6.60
N ILE A 155 8.34 5.50 5.97
CA ILE A 155 8.36 6.78 6.67
C ILE A 155 7.07 6.98 7.47
N ALA A 156 5.90 6.77 6.85
CA ALA A 156 4.62 6.88 7.53
C ALA A 156 4.54 5.94 8.75
N LYS A 157 5.05 4.70 8.61
CA LYS A 157 5.15 3.76 9.73
C LYS A 157 6.03 4.30 10.86
N ILE A 158 7.23 4.79 10.56
CA ILE A 158 8.16 5.33 11.57
C ILE A 158 7.53 6.51 12.30
N VAL A 159 6.90 7.45 11.57
CA VAL A 159 6.23 8.61 12.16
C VAL A 159 5.09 8.18 13.07
N LEU A 160 4.23 7.27 12.63
CA LEU A 160 3.14 6.75 13.44
C LEU A 160 3.67 6.02 14.68
N GLU A 161 4.70 5.19 14.54
CA GLU A 161 5.26 4.43 15.66
C GLU A 161 5.86 5.36 16.73
N VAL A 162 6.59 6.41 16.32
CA VAL A 162 7.07 7.45 17.22
C VAL A 162 5.91 8.20 17.88
N LEU A 163 4.89 8.59 17.11
CA LEU A 163 3.71 9.28 17.65
C LEU A 163 3.02 8.48 18.75
N PHE A 164 2.83 7.18 18.55
CA PHE A 164 2.21 6.32 19.58
C PHE A 164 3.13 6.07 20.78
N ILE A 165 4.45 5.97 20.60
CA ILE A 165 5.39 5.86 21.74
C ILE A 165 5.35 7.14 22.59
N VAL A 166 5.42 8.30 21.93
CA VAL A 166 5.36 9.61 22.60
C VAL A 166 3.99 9.82 23.25
N GLY A 167 2.90 9.46 22.56
CA GLY A 167 1.54 9.51 23.09
C GLY A 167 1.35 8.64 24.34
N GLN A 168 1.87 7.40 24.34
CA GLN A 168 1.85 6.52 25.51
C GLN A 168 2.57 7.18 26.70
N TYR A 169 3.74 7.75 26.47
CA TYR A 169 4.53 8.41 27.50
C TYR A 169 3.79 9.60 28.12
N PHE A 170 3.18 10.47 27.31
CA PHE A 170 2.46 11.64 27.80
C PHE A 170 1.11 11.32 28.44
N LEU A 171 0.41 10.28 27.98
CA LEU A 171 -0.90 9.91 28.53
C LEU A 171 -0.79 9.09 29.82
N TYR A 172 0.15 8.14 29.89
CA TYR A 172 0.18 7.15 30.97
C TYR A 172 1.54 7.01 31.65
N GLY A 173 2.62 7.53 31.07
CA GLY A 173 3.98 7.27 31.53
C GLY A 173 4.44 5.84 31.23
N PHE A 174 5.47 5.38 31.97
CA PHE A 174 6.07 4.05 31.82
C PHE A 174 5.61 3.03 32.85
N THR A 175 5.12 3.50 34.00
CA THR A 175 4.74 2.66 35.14
C THR A 175 3.47 3.23 35.74
N LEU A 176 2.50 2.35 36.02
CA LEU A 176 1.28 2.72 36.72
C LEU A 176 1.53 2.70 38.24
N GLU A 177 1.31 3.83 38.90
CA GLU A 177 1.32 3.89 40.36
C GLU A 177 0.08 3.22 40.94
N THR A 178 0.21 2.57 42.09
CA THR A 178 -0.89 1.86 42.76
C THR A 178 -1.99 2.79 43.28
N ARG A 179 -1.65 4.06 43.52
CA ARG A 179 -2.51 5.09 44.10
C ARG A 179 -2.66 6.26 43.14
N TYR A 180 -3.90 6.65 42.86
CA TYR A 180 -4.26 7.85 42.11
C TYR A 180 -5.02 8.82 43.03
N VAL A 181 -4.53 10.06 43.14
CA VAL A 181 -5.16 11.09 43.98
C VAL A 181 -6.11 11.93 43.13
N CYS A 182 -7.40 11.91 43.45
CA CYS A 182 -8.44 12.57 42.68
C CYS A 182 -9.11 13.70 43.46
N SER A 183 -9.44 14.81 42.78
CA SER A 183 -10.11 15.99 43.36
C SER A 183 -11.21 16.56 42.47
N ARG A 184 -11.87 15.70 41.67
CA ARG A 184 -12.90 16.10 40.69
C ARG A 184 -14.29 16.05 41.30
N PHE A 185 -15.17 17.01 40.97
CA PHE A 185 -16.59 16.93 41.38
C PHE A 185 -17.23 15.64 40.83
N PRO A 186 -18.01 14.86 41.62
CA PRO A 186 -18.63 15.18 42.91
C PRO A 186 -17.83 14.82 44.18
N CYS A 187 -16.52 14.56 44.08
CA CYS A 187 -15.72 14.17 45.24
C CYS A 187 -15.62 15.30 46.29
N PRO A 188 -15.83 15.01 47.59
CA PRO A 188 -15.92 16.05 48.64
C PRO A 188 -14.57 16.67 49.01
N HIS A 189 -13.48 15.94 48.81
CA HIS A 189 -12.10 16.36 49.07
C HIS A 189 -11.15 15.52 48.19
N LYS A 190 -9.84 15.63 48.41
CA LYS A 190 -8.86 14.77 47.75
C LYS A 190 -9.01 13.33 48.24
N VAL A 191 -9.50 12.45 47.38
CA VAL A 191 -9.69 11.04 47.68
C VAL A 191 -8.58 10.20 47.06
N ASP A 192 -8.24 9.12 47.74
CA ASP A 192 -7.29 8.13 47.25
C ASP A 192 -8.04 7.02 46.51
N CYS A 193 -7.68 6.81 45.26
CA CYS A 193 -8.20 5.73 44.44
C CYS A 193 -7.10 4.71 44.16
N PHE A 194 -7.45 3.44 44.17
CA PHE A 194 -6.51 2.34 44.00
C PHE A 194 -6.78 1.62 42.68
N LEU A 195 -5.71 1.36 41.94
CA LEU A 195 -5.79 0.70 40.64
C LEU A 195 -5.75 -0.82 40.81
N SER A 196 -6.56 -1.53 40.02
CA SER A 196 -6.47 -2.99 39.92
C SER A 196 -5.22 -3.43 39.14
N ARG A 197 -4.49 -4.41 39.69
CA ARG A 197 -3.33 -5.10 39.09
C ARG A 197 -2.26 -4.17 38.46
N PRO A 198 -1.76 -3.14 39.19
CA PRO A 198 -0.86 -2.14 38.61
C PRO A 198 0.48 -2.72 38.16
N THR A 199 0.98 -3.76 38.84
CA THR A 199 2.23 -4.46 38.49
C THR A 199 2.09 -5.28 37.21
N GLU A 200 1.01 -6.06 37.07
CA GLU A 200 0.72 -6.85 35.87
C GLU A 200 0.53 -5.94 34.65
N LYS A 201 -0.26 -4.88 34.80
CA LYS A 201 -0.46 -3.86 33.76
C LYS A 201 0.86 -3.20 33.36
N SER A 202 1.69 -2.81 34.33
CA SER A 202 3.01 -2.19 34.07
C SER A 202 3.95 -3.13 33.31
N ILE A 203 4.01 -4.42 33.68
CA ILE A 203 4.85 -5.40 32.96
C ILE A 203 4.43 -5.52 31.49
N ILE A 204 3.12 -5.59 31.22
CA ILE A 204 2.59 -5.66 29.85
C ILE A 204 2.85 -4.36 29.08
N ILE A 205 2.75 -3.19 29.73
CA ILE A 205 3.08 -1.89 29.12
C ILE A 205 4.56 -1.86 28.70
N TRP A 206 5.47 -2.23 29.60
CA TRP A 206 6.90 -2.32 29.30
C TRP A 206 7.19 -3.25 28.13
N PHE A 207 6.50 -4.38 28.12
CA PHE A 207 6.66 -5.39 27.10
C PHE A 207 6.21 -4.90 25.70
N MET A 208 5.05 -4.25 25.63
CA MET A 208 4.55 -3.61 24.42
C MET A 208 5.46 -2.46 23.95
N LEU A 209 6.00 -1.68 24.89
CA LEU A 209 6.94 -0.59 24.62
C LEU A 209 8.28 -1.12 24.06
N VAL A 210 8.88 -2.14 24.66
CA VAL A 210 10.11 -2.75 24.17
C VAL A 210 9.90 -3.31 22.76
N ALA A 211 8.78 -3.99 22.52
CA ALA A 211 8.42 -4.45 21.19
C ALA A 211 8.28 -3.28 20.18
N ALA A 212 7.76 -2.11 20.61
CA ALA A 212 7.67 -0.87 19.82
C ALA A 212 9.02 -0.23 19.50
N ILE A 213 9.94 -0.23 20.46
CA ILE A 213 11.30 0.28 20.25
C ILE A 213 12.07 -0.61 19.28
N ILE A 214 11.97 -1.94 19.42
CA ILE A 214 12.64 -2.89 18.52
C ILE A 214 12.10 -2.76 17.08
N SER A 215 10.78 -2.67 16.90
CA SER A 215 10.22 -2.49 15.55
C SER A 215 10.56 -1.14 14.94
N LEU A 216 10.63 -0.08 15.73
CA LEU A 216 11.06 1.23 15.29
C LEU A 216 12.52 1.17 14.81
N ALA A 217 13.40 0.56 15.61
CA ALA A 217 14.81 0.37 15.26
C ALA A 217 14.98 -0.45 13.98
N LEU A 218 14.24 -1.55 13.82
CA LEU A 218 14.24 -2.36 12.60
C LEU A 218 13.73 -1.56 11.38
N SER A 219 12.69 -0.73 11.56
CA SER A 219 12.15 0.10 10.48
C SER A 219 13.12 1.21 10.06
N ILE A 220 13.83 1.81 11.02
CA ILE A 220 14.90 2.79 10.76
C ILE A 220 16.07 2.10 10.06
N ALA A 221 16.51 0.94 10.54
CA ALA A 221 17.60 0.18 9.91
C ALA A 221 17.28 -0.19 8.46
N GLU A 222 16.03 -0.57 8.17
CA GLU A 222 15.56 -0.83 6.81
C GLU A 222 15.57 0.45 5.94
N LEU A 223 15.13 1.58 6.49
CA LEU A 223 15.15 2.88 5.79
C LEU A 223 16.60 3.31 5.48
N LEU A 224 17.51 3.16 6.44
CA LEU A 224 18.94 3.46 6.28
C LEU A 224 19.60 2.54 5.26
N TYR A 225 19.31 1.24 5.28
CA TYR A 225 19.80 0.29 4.28
C TYR A 225 19.40 0.72 2.85
N LEU A 226 18.12 1.09 2.66
CA LEU A 226 17.63 1.56 1.38
C LEU A 226 18.26 2.89 0.97
N PHE A 227 18.46 3.80 1.92
CA PHE A 227 19.11 5.08 1.67
C PHE A 227 20.57 4.89 1.20
N VAL A 228 21.35 4.08 1.93
CA VAL A 228 22.74 3.76 1.57
C VAL A 228 22.80 3.09 0.20
N LYS A 229 21.90 2.15 -0.08
CA LYS A 229 21.81 1.50 -1.40
C LYS A 229 21.52 2.52 -2.51
N ALA A 230 20.56 3.41 -2.30
CA ALA A 230 20.20 4.45 -3.26
C ALA A 230 21.38 5.42 -3.52
N VAL A 231 22.10 5.82 -2.48
CA VAL A 231 23.30 6.67 -2.59
C VAL A 231 24.40 5.96 -3.38
N LYS A 232 24.71 4.69 -3.07
CA LYS A 232 25.72 3.91 -3.81
C LYS A 232 25.38 3.78 -5.30
N GLU A 233 24.11 3.50 -5.63
CA GLU A 233 23.65 3.44 -7.01
C GLU A 233 23.70 4.81 -7.73
N CYS A 234 23.50 5.92 -7.01
CA CYS A 234 23.64 7.27 -7.57
C CYS A 234 25.11 7.65 -7.81
N VAL A 235 26.01 7.31 -6.88
CA VAL A 235 27.45 7.56 -7.01
C VAL A 235 28.04 6.76 -8.18
N ALA A 236 27.73 5.47 -8.28
CA ALA A 236 28.18 4.63 -9.39
C ALA A 236 27.71 5.19 -10.76
N ARG A 237 26.45 5.63 -10.87
CA ARG A 237 25.94 6.26 -12.11
C ARG A 237 26.61 7.60 -12.43
N ARG A 238 27.04 8.36 -11.42
CA ARG A 238 27.73 9.63 -11.63
C ARG A 238 29.13 9.40 -12.24
N GLN A 239 29.76 8.30 -11.88
CA GLN A 239 31.10 7.92 -12.35
C GLN A 239 31.10 7.50 -13.83
N ASP A 240 30.03 6.84 -14.31
CA ASP A 240 29.86 6.50 -15.74
C ASP A 240 29.66 7.74 -16.63
N TYR A 241 29.02 8.80 -16.11
CA TYR A 241 28.81 10.06 -16.86
C TYR A 241 30.10 10.86 -17.04
N THR A 242 31.08 10.72 -16.14
CA THR A 242 32.38 11.40 -16.24
C THR A 242 33.36 10.75 -17.22
N VAL A 243 33.06 9.57 -17.78
CA VAL A 243 33.98 8.79 -18.63
C VAL A 243 33.60 8.80 -20.13
N THR A 244 32.56 9.55 -20.54
CA THR A 244 32.20 9.66 -21.97
C THR A 244 32.41 11.09 -22.51
N PRO A 245 33.39 11.32 -23.42
CA PRO A 245 33.43 12.56 -24.18
C PRO A 245 32.30 12.54 -25.22
N VAL A 246 31.42 13.55 -25.14
CA VAL A 246 30.27 13.72 -26.02
C VAL A 246 30.74 14.22 -27.39
N THR A 247 30.66 13.39 -28.42
CA THR A 247 30.48 13.86 -29.81
C THR A 247 29.43 12.98 -30.49
N PRO A 248 28.18 13.46 -30.73
CA PRO A 248 27.18 12.65 -31.43
C PRO A 248 27.33 12.80 -32.95
N PRO A 249 27.20 11.72 -33.75
CA PRO A 249 27.23 11.80 -35.20
C PRO A 249 25.92 12.42 -35.74
N ARG A 250 26.05 13.26 -36.77
CA ARG A 250 25.01 14.07 -37.44
C ARG A 250 23.81 13.29 -38.03
N SER A 251 23.82 11.96 -37.97
CA SER A 251 22.83 11.06 -38.58
C SER A 251 21.55 10.87 -37.74
N GLU A 252 21.66 10.84 -36.40
CA GLU A 252 20.50 10.57 -35.51
C GLU A 252 19.48 11.73 -35.45
N LYS A 253 19.92 12.97 -35.70
CA LYS A 253 19.02 14.15 -35.70
C LYS A 253 17.95 14.07 -36.80
N LYS A 254 18.30 13.54 -37.98
CA LYS A 254 17.37 13.41 -39.11
C LYS A 254 16.35 12.28 -38.89
N ALA A 255 16.76 11.21 -38.22
CA ALA A 255 15.85 10.11 -37.88
C ALA A 255 14.81 10.52 -36.83
N PHE A 256 15.21 11.33 -35.85
CA PHE A 256 14.30 11.83 -34.80
C PHE A 256 13.26 12.81 -35.36
N GLN A 257 13.65 13.68 -36.29
CA GLN A 257 12.74 14.64 -36.93
C GLN A 257 11.69 13.94 -37.81
N LYS A 258 12.12 12.92 -38.57
CA LYS A 258 11.23 12.10 -39.41
C LYS A 258 10.27 11.23 -38.57
N GLN A 259 10.67 10.85 -37.36
CA GLN A 259 9.84 10.09 -36.43
C GLN A 259 8.76 10.96 -35.76
N GLY A 260 9.02 12.25 -35.54
CA GLY A 260 8.03 13.21 -35.05
C GLY A 260 6.90 13.50 -36.06
N GLU A 261 7.24 13.68 -37.34
CA GLU A 261 6.26 13.92 -38.40
C GLU A 261 5.30 12.73 -38.62
N VAL A 262 5.81 11.50 -38.50
CA VAL A 262 4.98 10.30 -38.65
C VAL A 262 4.02 10.11 -37.47
N ILE A 263 4.43 10.50 -36.26
CA ILE A 263 3.55 10.47 -35.07
C ILE A 263 2.43 11.49 -35.21
N GLN A 264 2.74 12.70 -35.70
CA GLN A 264 1.74 13.75 -35.94
C GLN A 264 0.68 13.29 -36.96
N ASN A 265 1.11 12.63 -38.05
CA ASN A 265 0.21 12.10 -39.07
C ASN A 265 -0.69 10.97 -38.56
N TYR A 266 -0.19 10.15 -37.63
CA TYR A 266 -0.99 9.07 -37.02
C TYR A 266 -2.05 9.61 -36.05
N ILE A 267 -1.73 10.65 -35.28
CA ILE A 267 -2.68 11.32 -34.39
C ILE A 267 -3.78 12.00 -35.21
N ASN A 268 -3.43 12.62 -36.34
CA ASN A 268 -4.41 13.20 -37.27
C ASN A 268 -5.33 12.13 -37.87
N LEU A 269 -4.81 10.95 -38.20
CA LEU A 269 -5.60 9.84 -38.74
C LEU A 269 -6.54 9.22 -37.69
N ASP A 270 -6.10 9.13 -36.43
CA ASP A 270 -6.93 8.65 -35.31
C ASP A 270 -8.06 9.63 -34.98
N LEU A 271 -7.80 10.95 -35.07
CA LEU A 271 -8.80 12.00 -34.95
C LEU A 271 -9.83 11.97 -36.10
N GLU A 272 -9.40 11.69 -37.33
CA GLU A 272 -10.32 11.52 -38.48
C GLU A 272 -11.20 10.27 -38.34
N LEU A 273 -10.65 9.17 -37.82
CA LEU A 273 -11.40 7.94 -37.56
C LEU A 273 -12.40 8.11 -36.41
N GLN A 274 -12.04 8.88 -35.37
CA GLN A 274 -12.98 9.25 -34.31
C GLN A 274 -14.04 10.25 -34.80
N GLY A 275 -13.68 11.22 -35.64
CA GLY A 275 -14.61 12.16 -36.26
C GLY A 275 -15.64 11.48 -37.18
N ARG A 276 -15.21 10.49 -37.98
CA ARG A 276 -16.12 9.68 -38.81
C ARG A 276 -17.10 8.84 -38.00
N LYS A 277 -16.67 8.34 -36.84
CA LYS A 277 -17.54 7.59 -35.90
C LYS A 277 -18.62 8.45 -35.26
N LEU A 278 -18.33 9.74 -35.03
CA LEU A 278 -19.32 10.71 -34.52
C LEU A 278 -20.27 11.20 -35.63
N GLY A 279 -19.79 11.33 -36.88
CA GLY A 279 -20.62 11.71 -38.03
C GLY A 279 -21.64 10.63 -38.45
N MET A 280 -21.33 9.34 -38.28
CA MET A 280 -22.23 8.24 -38.62
C MET A 280 -23.36 7.99 -37.60
N ASN A 281 -23.25 8.53 -36.38
CA ASN A 281 -24.31 8.42 -35.37
C ASN A 281 -25.34 9.57 -35.44
N GLY A 282 -25.12 10.58 -36.30
CA GLY A 282 -26.02 11.73 -36.48
C GLY A 282 -27.03 11.61 -37.63
N ILE A 283 -26.95 10.56 -38.45
CA ILE A 283 -27.84 10.36 -39.62
C ILE A 283 -28.49 8.97 -39.51
N ALA A 284 -29.28 8.77 -38.47
CA ALA A 284 -30.16 7.60 -38.33
C ALA A 284 -31.47 8.04 -37.67
N GLY A 285 -32.27 8.81 -38.43
CA GLY A 285 -33.61 9.20 -38.03
C GLY A 285 -34.39 9.68 -39.24
N GLY A 286 -35.24 8.83 -39.82
CA GLY A 286 -36.29 9.25 -40.75
C GLY A 286 -36.57 8.34 -41.95
N VAL A 287 -37.51 7.39 -41.77
CA VAL A 287 -38.66 7.05 -42.66
C VAL A 287 -38.44 6.77 -44.17
N GLY A 288 -39.00 5.65 -44.66
CA GLY A 288 -39.66 5.63 -45.98
C GLY A 288 -39.45 4.42 -46.91
N ASP A 289 -40.24 3.37 -46.70
CA ASP A 289 -40.91 2.47 -47.67
C ASP A 289 -40.53 2.48 -49.18
N ARG A 290 -40.21 1.29 -49.74
CA ARG A 290 -40.79 0.63 -50.94
C ARG A 290 -39.82 -0.25 -51.74
N ALA A 291 -40.36 -1.42 -52.10
CA ALA A 291 -39.80 -2.45 -52.96
C ALA A 291 -39.68 -2.04 -54.43
N VAL A 292 -38.67 -2.57 -55.15
CA VAL A 292 -38.78 -3.01 -56.55
C VAL A 292 -37.84 -4.21 -56.78
N ASP A 293 -38.45 -5.23 -57.37
CA ASP A 293 -37.98 -6.51 -57.87
C ASP A 293 -37.28 -6.37 -59.24
N VAL A 294 -36.16 -7.07 -59.48
CA VAL A 294 -35.67 -7.45 -60.82
C VAL A 294 -34.96 -8.81 -60.72
N THR A 295 -35.46 -9.72 -61.53
CA THR A 295 -35.18 -11.16 -61.63
C THR A 295 -33.97 -11.51 -62.51
N THR A 296 -33.51 -12.77 -62.33
CA THR A 296 -32.88 -13.69 -63.33
C THR A 296 -31.45 -13.34 -63.83
N GLU A 297 -30.46 -14.23 -63.89
CA GLU A 297 -30.45 -15.56 -64.54
C GLU A 297 -29.29 -16.47 -64.05
N ASN A 298 -29.57 -17.78 -64.11
CA ASN A 298 -28.73 -18.92 -64.48
C ASN A 298 -27.68 -19.55 -63.53
N SER A 299 -28.13 -20.72 -63.03
CA SER A 299 -27.43 -21.94 -62.64
C SER A 299 -26.34 -22.44 -63.63
N ILE A 300 -25.33 -23.15 -63.09
CA ILE A 300 -24.99 -24.58 -63.35
C ILE A 300 -23.56 -24.84 -62.86
N GLY A 301 -23.37 -25.93 -62.10
CA GLY A 301 -22.05 -26.47 -61.77
C GLY A 301 -22.00 -27.33 -60.50
N GLU A 302 -22.74 -28.44 -60.48
CA GLU A 302 -22.51 -29.57 -59.58
C GLU A 302 -21.08 -30.15 -59.71
N ILE A 303 -20.57 -30.80 -58.65
CA ILE A 303 -20.29 -32.25 -58.62
C ILE A 303 -19.88 -32.66 -57.18
N GLN A 304 -20.61 -33.65 -56.65
CA GLN A 304 -20.38 -34.48 -55.45
C GLN A 304 -19.05 -35.25 -55.53
N ILE A 305 -18.39 -35.66 -54.44
CA ILE A 305 -18.78 -36.69 -53.44
C ILE A 305 -18.32 -36.25 -52.05
#